data_AF-A0A2J8PZ91-F1
#
_entry.id   AF-A0A2J8PZ91-F1
#
_cell.length_a   1.000
_cell.length_b   1.000
_cell.length_c   1.000
_cell.angle_alpha   90.00
_cell.angle_beta   90.00
_cell.angle_gamma   90.00
#
_symmetry.space_group_name_H-M   'P 1'
#
loop_
_entity.id
_entity.type
_entity.pdbx_description
1 polymer ?
#
loop_
_entity_poly.entity_id
_entity_poly.type
_entity_poly.pdbx_seq_one_letter_code
_entity_poly.pdbx_strand_id
1 'polypeptide(L)'
;EETVYLLSRMGNSRSALKMIMEELHDVDKAIEFAKEQDDGELWEDLILYSIDKPPFITGLLNNIGTHVDPILLIHRIKEGMEIPNLRDSLVKILQDYNLQILLREGCKKILVADSLSLLKKMHRTQMKGVLVDEENICESCLSPILPSE
;
A
#
# COMPACT_ATOMS: atom_id res chain seq x y z
N GLU A 1 16.62 -5.23 -22.58
CA GLU A 1 15.73 -5.99 -21.67
C GLU A 1 16.52 -6.93 -20.75
N GLU A 2 17.38 -7.81 -21.30
CA GLU A 2 18.21 -8.71 -20.50
C GLU A 2 19.17 -7.99 -19.52
N THR A 3 19.73 -6.84 -19.92
CA THR A 3 20.63 -6.02 -19.08
C THR A 3 19.92 -5.36 -17.90
N VAL A 4 18.70 -4.84 -18.11
CA VAL A 4 17.85 -4.26 -17.06
C VAL A 4 17.47 -5.32 -16.04
N TYR A 5 17.10 -6.52 -16.51
CA TYR A 5 16.79 -7.65 -15.66
C TYR A 5 17.99 -8.09 -14.80
N LEU A 6 19.19 -8.17 -15.40
CA LEU A 6 20.41 -8.50 -14.67
C LEU A 6 20.77 -7.43 -13.63
N LEU A 7 20.72 -6.14 -13.99
CA LEU A 7 21.01 -5.04 -13.08
C LEU A 7 20.03 -4.99 -11.89
N SER A 8 18.75 -5.26 -12.14
CA SER A 8 17.73 -5.40 -11.10
C SER A 8 18.06 -6.53 -10.12
N ARG A 9 18.39 -7.73 -10.63
CA ARG A 9 18.76 -8.89 -9.80
C ARG A 9 20.08 -8.73 -9.06
N MET A 10 20.94 -7.82 -9.52
CA MET A 10 22.21 -7.46 -8.87
C MET A 10 22.05 -6.37 -7.79
N GLY A 11 20.83 -5.85 -7.57
CA GLY A 11 20.56 -4.79 -6.59
C GLY A 11 20.96 -3.39 -7.08
N ASN A 12 21.23 -3.22 -8.37
CA ASN A 12 21.58 -1.92 -8.95
C ASN A 12 20.36 -1.28 -9.64
N SER A 13 19.27 -1.14 -8.87
CA SER A 13 17.95 -0.71 -9.34
C SER A 13 17.98 0.71 -9.93
N ARG A 14 18.81 1.60 -9.38
CA ARG A 14 18.96 2.98 -9.87
C ARG A 14 19.59 3.03 -11.27
N SER A 15 20.62 2.23 -11.52
CA SER A 15 21.25 2.17 -12.85
C SER A 15 20.33 1.48 -13.86
N ALA A 16 19.58 0.47 -13.42
CA ALA A 16 18.56 -0.18 -14.25
C ALA A 16 17.47 0.81 -14.67
N LEU A 17 16.91 1.59 -13.72
CA LEU A 17 15.92 2.62 -14.02
C LEU A 17 16.46 3.68 -14.97
N LYS A 18 17.69 4.15 -14.75
CA LYS A 18 18.34 5.12 -15.62
C LYS A 18 18.49 4.60 -17.06
N MET A 19 18.87 3.33 -17.22
CA MET A 19 18.94 2.67 -18.53
C MET A 19 17.58 2.62 -19.24
N ILE A 20 16.50 2.30 -18.51
CA ILE A 20 15.14 2.30 -19.08
C ILE A 20 14.75 3.72 -19.54
N MET A 21 15.05 4.73 -18.72
CA MET A 21 14.70 6.12 -19.01
C MET A 21 15.52 6.72 -20.16
N GLU A 22 16.83 6.49 -20.20
CA GLU A 22 17.75 7.14 -21.14
C GLU A 22 18.00 6.34 -22.44
N GLU A 23 17.95 5.01 -22.41
CA GLU A 23 18.23 4.20 -23.60
C GLU A 23 16.93 3.74 -24.26
N LEU A 24 15.99 3.21 -23.48
CA LEU A 24 14.74 2.65 -24.02
C LEU A 24 13.66 3.72 -24.24
N HIS A 25 13.74 4.86 -23.54
CA HIS A 25 12.73 5.94 -23.60
C HIS A 25 11.29 5.44 -23.37
N ASP A 26 11.14 4.33 -22.65
CA ASP A 26 9.87 3.64 -22.45
C ASP A 26 9.29 4.03 -21.08
N VAL A 27 8.31 4.94 -21.11
CA VAL A 27 7.67 5.50 -19.91
C VAL A 27 6.93 4.41 -19.13
N ASP A 28 6.19 3.55 -19.84
CA ASP A 28 5.35 2.54 -19.20
C ASP A 28 6.21 1.47 -18.53
N LYS A 29 7.32 1.05 -19.17
CA LYS A 29 8.29 0.14 -18.53
C LYS A 29 9.02 0.76 -17.35
N ALA A 30 9.38 2.05 -17.41
CA ALA A 30 10.02 2.73 -16.29
C ALA A 30 9.09 2.77 -15.07
N ILE A 31 7.80 2.98 -15.31
CA ILE A 31 6.77 2.99 -14.27
C ILE A 31 6.54 1.58 -13.72
N GLU A 32 6.43 0.57 -14.57
CA GLU A 32 6.28 -0.84 -14.13
C GLU A 32 7.47 -1.29 -13.29
N PHE A 33 8.69 -0.94 -13.71
CA PHE A 33 9.90 -1.21 -12.94
C PHE A 33 9.89 -0.52 -11.57
N ALA A 34 9.50 0.76 -11.50
CA ALA A 34 9.40 1.47 -10.22
C ALA A 34 8.30 0.88 -9.31
N LYS A 35 7.21 0.34 -9.88
CA LYS A 35 6.18 -0.39 -9.13
C LYS A 35 6.67 -1.72 -8.58
N GLU A 36 7.43 -2.48 -9.36
CA GLU A 36 7.96 -3.79 -8.92
C GLU A 36 8.99 -3.66 -7.80
N GLN A 37 9.79 -2.59 -7.81
CA GLN A 37 10.81 -2.37 -6.77
C GLN A 37 10.23 -1.80 -5.47
N ASP A 38 9.04 -1.18 -5.51
CA ASP A 38 8.34 -0.54 -4.37
C ASP A 38 9.25 0.40 -3.54
N ASP A 39 10.14 1.13 -4.22
CA ASP A 39 11.15 1.99 -3.61
C ASP A 39 10.85 3.48 -3.85
N GLY A 40 10.67 4.24 -2.77
CA GLY A 40 10.41 5.67 -2.81
C GLY A 40 11.54 6.50 -3.45
N GLU A 41 12.81 6.11 -3.29
CA GLU A 41 13.94 6.84 -3.89
C GLU A 41 13.92 6.72 -5.42
N LEU A 42 13.58 5.54 -5.95
CA LEU A 42 13.44 5.32 -7.39
C LEU A 42 12.29 6.13 -7.98
N TRP A 43 11.18 6.26 -7.25
CA TRP A 43 10.07 7.13 -7.65
C TRP A 43 10.48 8.59 -7.67
N GLU A 44 11.25 9.06 -6.69
CA GLU A 44 11.75 10.44 -6.70
C GLU A 44 12.67 10.71 -7.88
N ASP A 45 13.58 9.79 -8.19
CA ASP A 45 14.47 9.86 -9.35
C ASP A 45 13.68 9.90 -10.67
N LEU A 46 12.66 9.04 -10.81
CA LEU A 46 11.78 8.98 -11.98
C LEU A 46 11.00 10.29 -12.14
N ILE A 47 10.47 10.82 -11.03
CA ILE A 47 9.75 12.10 -11.05
C ILE A 47 10.70 13.22 -11.45
N LEU A 48 11.89 13.32 -10.85
CA LEU A 48 12.89 14.36 -11.19
C LEU A 48 13.27 14.34 -12.68
N TYR A 49 13.43 13.15 -13.26
CA TYR A 49 13.74 12.98 -14.69
C TYR A 49 12.57 13.35 -15.61
N SER A 50 11.34 13.33 -15.10
CA SER A 50 10.12 13.58 -15.90
C SER A 50 9.68 15.04 -15.95
N ILE A 51 10.19 15.92 -15.06
CA ILE A 51 9.67 17.30 -14.87
C ILE A 51 9.77 18.15 -16.14
N ASP A 52 10.73 17.88 -17.02
CA ASP A 52 10.95 18.58 -18.29
C ASP A 52 10.27 17.92 -19.49
N LYS A 53 9.58 16.78 -19.31
CA LYS A 53 9.05 15.94 -20.38
C LYS A 53 7.54 15.70 -20.22
N PRO A 54 6.67 16.47 -20.93
CA PRO A 54 5.22 16.33 -20.84
C PRO A 54 4.65 14.91 -21.09
N PRO A 55 5.20 14.10 -22.02
CA PRO A 55 4.76 12.72 -22.20
C PRO A 55 5.01 11.83 -20.97
N PHE A 56 6.14 12.01 -20.29
CA PHE A 56 6.47 11.27 -19.07
C PHE A 56 5.53 11.66 -17.93
N ILE A 57 5.24 12.95 -17.75
CA ILE A 57 4.28 13.42 -16.74
C ILE A 57 2.89 12.83 -16.99
N THR A 58 2.46 12.77 -18.25
CA THR A 58 1.16 12.18 -18.61
C THR A 58 1.12 10.69 -18.31
N GLY A 59 2.18 9.94 -18.66
CA GLY A 59 2.31 8.51 -18.34
C GLY A 59 2.31 8.26 -16.83
N LEU A 60 3.04 9.10 -16.07
CA LEU A 60 3.05 9.06 -14.61
C LEU A 60 1.65 9.30 -14.06
N LEU A 61 0.98 10.41 -14.40
CA LEU A 61 -0.37 10.72 -13.92
C LEU A 61 -1.37 9.58 -14.19
N ASN A 62 -1.27 8.91 -15.34
CA ASN A 62 -2.19 7.84 -15.70
C ASN A 62 -1.94 6.53 -14.94
N ASN A 63 -0.72 6.32 -14.43
CA ASN A 63 -0.27 5.04 -13.87
C ASN A 63 0.22 5.13 -12.42
N ILE A 64 0.29 6.31 -11.80
CA ILE A 64 0.83 6.53 -10.44
C ILE A 64 -0.01 5.83 -9.36
N GLY A 65 -1.32 5.71 -9.59
CA GLY A 65 -2.23 4.89 -8.79
C GLY A 65 -2.08 5.06 -7.27
N THR A 66 -1.89 3.93 -6.57
CA THR A 66 -1.75 3.82 -5.10
C THR A 66 -0.32 3.92 -4.58
N HIS A 67 0.69 3.94 -5.44
CA HIS A 67 2.09 3.72 -5.03
C HIS A 67 2.78 4.99 -4.56
N VAL A 68 2.38 6.16 -5.09
CA VAL A 68 2.96 7.45 -4.74
C VAL A 68 1.85 8.49 -4.62
N ASP A 69 2.00 9.41 -3.67
CA ASP A 69 1.07 10.52 -3.50
C ASP A 69 1.04 11.42 -4.76
N PRO A 70 -0.11 11.56 -5.45
CA PRO A 70 -0.23 12.38 -6.65
C PRO A 70 0.12 13.86 -6.41
N ILE A 71 -0.02 14.31 -5.16
CA ILE A 71 0.32 15.66 -4.70
C ILE A 71 1.79 15.97 -4.98
N LEU A 72 2.70 15.00 -4.78
CA LEU A 72 4.14 15.19 -5.00
C LEU A 72 4.45 15.48 -6.47
N LEU A 73 3.73 14.84 -7.38
CA LEU A 73 3.88 15.06 -8.82
C LEU A 73 3.32 16.43 -9.22
N ILE A 74 2.11 16.76 -8.75
CA ILE A 74 1.44 18.03 -9.09
C ILE A 74 2.27 19.24 -8.66
N HIS A 75 2.88 19.21 -7.47
CA HIS A 75 3.72 20.31 -6.97
C HIS A 75 5.01 20.52 -7.77
N ARG A 76 5.46 19.52 -8.53
CA ARG A 76 6.69 19.58 -9.32
C ARG A 76 6.46 20.02 -10.76
N ILE A 77 5.20 20.12 -11.21
CA ILE A 77 4.86 20.61 -12.55
C ILE A 77 5.16 22.11 -12.65
N LYS A 78 5.93 22.53 -13.66
CA LYS A 78 6.23 23.95 -13.91
C LYS A 78 5.00 24.68 -14.47
N GLU A 79 4.81 25.92 -14.04
CA GLU A 79 3.77 26.79 -14.58
C GLU A 79 3.98 27.04 -16.08
N GLY A 80 2.89 27.01 -16.86
CA GLY A 80 2.92 27.21 -18.31
C GLY A 80 3.31 25.97 -19.13
N MET A 81 3.55 24.81 -18.50
CA MET A 81 3.77 23.56 -19.23
C MET A 81 2.47 23.03 -19.83
N GLU A 82 2.46 22.80 -21.14
CA GLU A 82 1.35 22.13 -21.83
C GLU A 82 1.45 20.62 -21.63
N ILE A 83 0.56 20.06 -20.81
CA ILE A 83 0.46 18.63 -20.58
C ILE A 83 -0.78 18.10 -21.32
N PRO A 84 -0.61 17.17 -22.28
CA PRO A 84 -1.74 16.60 -23.01
C PRO A 84 -2.61 15.77 -22.07
N ASN A 85 -3.94 15.87 -22.24
CA ASN A 85 -4.93 15.09 -21.48
C ASN A 85 -4.88 15.24 -19.94
N LEU A 86 -4.25 16.30 -19.42
CA LEU A 86 -4.11 16.52 -17.98
C LEU A 86 -5.44 16.44 -17.22
N ARG A 87 -6.50 17.05 -17.76
CA ARG A 87 -7.84 17.03 -17.14
C ARG A 87 -8.34 15.60 -16.94
N ASP A 88 -8.25 14.77 -17.97
CA ASP A 88 -8.81 13.42 -17.94
C ASP A 88 -7.97 12.51 -17.01
N SER A 89 -6.64 12.67 -17.01
CA SER A 89 -5.74 12.03 -16.05
C SER A 89 -6.04 12.42 -14.60
N LEU A 90 -6.30 13.71 -14.32
CA LEU A 90 -6.66 14.18 -12.98
C LEU A 90 -8.02 13.65 -12.51
N VAL A 91 -9.02 13.61 -13.40
CA VAL A 91 -10.33 13.03 -13.11
C VAL A 91 -10.19 11.55 -12.73
N LYS A 92 -9.38 10.79 -13.47
CA LYS A 92 -9.10 9.39 -13.17
C LYS A 92 -8.46 9.23 -11.78
N ILE A 93 -7.41 10.00 -11.48
CA ILE A 93 -6.74 9.96 -10.16
C ILE A 93 -7.72 10.25 -9.02
N LEU A 94 -8.56 11.28 -9.17
CA LEU A 94 -9.53 11.65 -8.14
C LEU A 94 -10.59 10.54 -7.94
N GLN A 95 -11.04 9.90 -9.01
CA GLN A 95 -11.96 8.77 -8.94
C GLN A 95 -11.32 7.56 -8.24
N ASP A 96 -10.08 7.21 -8.61
CA ASP A 96 -9.34 6.11 -8.00
C ASP A 96 -9.11 6.36 -6.51
N TYR A 97 -8.76 7.59 -6.12
CA TYR A 97 -8.57 7.97 -4.73
C TYR A 97 -9.88 7.93 -3.93
N ASN A 98 -10.98 8.42 -4.50
CA ASN A 98 -12.30 8.33 -3.88
C ASN A 98 -12.70 6.86 -3.64
N LEU A 99 -12.46 5.98 -4.62
CA LEU A 99 -12.72 4.55 -4.47
C LEU A 99 -11.89 3.93 -3.33
N GLN A 100 -10.61 4.31 -3.21
CA GLN A 100 -9.76 3.85 -2.10
C GLN A 100 -10.29 4.32 -0.73
N ILE A 101 -10.74 5.57 -0.61
CA ILE A 101 -11.33 6.08 0.63
C ILE A 101 -12.57 5.26 1.00
N LEU A 102 -13.49 5.08 0.05
CA LEU A 102 -14.72 4.33 0.28
C LEU A 102 -14.44 2.88 0.71
N LEU A 103 -13.45 2.23 0.07
CA LEU A 103 -13.04 0.89 0.43
C LEU A 103 -12.42 0.84 1.82
N ARG A 104 -11.52 1.77 2.15
CA ARG A 104 -10.92 1.87 3.50
C ARG A 104 -11.98 2.11 4.58
N GLU A 105 -12.97 2.96 4.31
CA GLU A 105 -14.09 3.18 5.23
C GLU A 105 -14.96 1.94 5.41
N GLY A 106 -15.26 1.23 4.31
CA GLY A 106 -15.98 -0.05 4.34
C GLY A 106 -15.25 -1.09 5.20
N CYS A 107 -13.97 -1.31 4.92
CA CYS A 107 -13.13 -2.23 5.69
C CYS A 107 -13.03 -1.83 7.15
N LYS A 108 -12.90 -0.54 7.46
CA LYS A 108 -12.88 -0.03 8.84
C LYS A 108 -14.17 -0.37 9.59
N LYS A 109 -15.33 -0.16 8.97
CA LYS A 109 -16.64 -0.48 9.58
C LYS A 109 -16.76 -1.98 9.89
N ILE A 110 -16.35 -2.83 8.95
CA ILE A 110 -16.35 -4.29 9.11
C ILE A 110 -15.41 -4.69 10.26
N LEU A 111 -14.17 -4.21 10.24
CA LEU A 111 -13.16 -4.52 11.25
C LEU A 111 -13.62 -4.14 12.67
N VAL A 112 -14.22 -2.96 12.82
CA VAL A 112 -14.74 -2.49 14.12
C VAL A 112 -15.91 -3.36 14.58
N ALA A 113 -16.84 -3.70 13.68
CA ALA A 113 -17.96 -4.56 14.01
C ALA A 113 -17.49 -5.97 14.44
N ASP A 114 -16.56 -6.56 13.69
CA ASP A 114 -15.98 -7.88 13.97
C ASP A 114 -15.24 -7.88 15.30
N SER A 115 -14.38 -6.88 15.54
CA SER A 115 -13.66 -6.71 16.81
C SER A 115 -14.61 -6.69 18.01
N LEU A 116 -15.68 -5.89 17.93
CA LEU A 116 -16.69 -5.82 18.99
C LEU A 116 -17.44 -7.14 19.17
N SER A 117 -17.76 -7.83 18.07
CA SER A 117 -18.45 -9.13 18.11
C SER A 117 -17.60 -10.21 18.80
N LEU A 118 -16.30 -10.25 18.48
CA LEU A 118 -15.34 -11.19 19.05
C LEU A 118 -15.12 -10.89 20.53
N LEU A 119 -15.00 -9.61 20.89
CA LEU A 119 -14.89 -9.19 22.30
C LEU A 119 -16.11 -9.63 23.11
N LYS A 120 -17.33 -9.41 22.59
CA LYS A 120 -18.57 -9.85 23.23
C LYS A 120 -18.62 -11.38 23.37
N LYS A 121 -18.16 -12.11 22.36
CA LYS A 121 -18.10 -13.58 22.39
C LYS A 121 -17.12 -14.07 23.46
N MET A 122 -15.91 -13.49 23.51
CA MET A 122 -14.90 -13.79 24.51
C MET A 122 -15.43 -13.56 25.93
N HIS A 123 -16.00 -12.37 26.18
CA HIS A 123 -16.57 -12.01 27.48
C HIS A 123 -17.67 -12.99 27.89
N ARG A 124 -18.58 -13.34 26.98
CA ARG A 124 -19.63 -14.35 27.25
C ARG A 124 -19.04 -15.72 27.58
N THR A 125 -17.98 -16.15 26.91
CA THR A 125 -17.33 -17.44 27.19
C THR A 125 -16.62 -17.43 28.54
N GLN A 126 -15.91 -16.35 28.88
CA GLN A 126 -15.20 -16.23 30.15
C GLN A 126 -16.14 -16.11 31.36
N MET A 127 -17.32 -15.48 31.17
CA MET A 127 -18.33 -15.35 32.23
C MET A 127 -19.26 -16.56 32.37
N LYS A 128 -19.13 -17.57 31.49
CA LYS A 128 -19.93 -18.80 31.63
C LYS A 128 -19.40 -19.63 32.81
N GLY A 129 -20.32 -20.17 33.59
CA GLY A 129 -19.98 -21.21 34.55
C GLY A 129 -19.39 -22.42 33.85
N VAL A 130 -18.37 -23.01 34.45
CA VAL A 130 -17.76 -24.27 34.03
C VAL A 130 -18.14 -25.31 35.09
N LEU A 131 -18.43 -26.55 34.65
CA LEU A 131 -18.64 -27.66 35.57
C LEU A 131 -17.30 -27.99 36.22
N VAL A 132 -17.28 -28.07 37.54
CA VAL A 132 -16.08 -28.39 38.32
C VAL A 132 -16.30 -29.71 39.04
N ASP A 133 -15.36 -30.63 38.90
CA ASP A 133 -15.24 -31.89 39.65
C ASP A 133 -14.05 -31.83 40.62
N GLU A 134 -13.83 -32.91 41.39
CA GLU A 134 -12.75 -33.00 42.38
C GLU A 134 -11.34 -33.01 41.74
N GLU A 135 -11.23 -33.27 40.44
CA GLU A 135 -9.96 -33.29 39.71
C GLU A 135 -9.56 -31.89 39.22
N ASN A 136 -10.49 -30.93 39.24
CA ASN A 136 -10.22 -29.57 38.76
C ASN A 136 -9.43 -28.73 39.78
N ILE A 137 -8.24 -28.32 39.35
CA ILE A 137 -7.36 -27.39 40.05
C ILE A 137 -7.39 -26.00 39.42
N CYS A 138 -7.20 -24.96 40.23
CA CYS A 138 -7.10 -23.59 39.75
C CYS A 138 -5.77 -23.38 39.00
N GLU A 139 -5.80 -22.96 37.73
CA GLU A 139 -4.59 -22.74 36.93
C GLU A 139 -3.71 -21.56 37.43
N SER A 140 -4.25 -20.68 38.28
CA SER A 140 -3.49 -19.54 38.84
C SER A 140 -2.75 -19.85 40.13
N CYS A 141 -3.35 -20.65 41.03
CA CYS A 141 -2.77 -20.97 42.34
C CYS A 141 -2.52 -22.47 42.58
N LEU A 142 -2.83 -23.32 41.58
CA LEU A 142 -2.64 -24.77 41.59
C LEU A 142 -3.34 -25.50 42.76
N SER A 143 -4.33 -24.86 43.39
CA SER A 143 -5.10 -25.43 44.49
C SER A 143 -6.41 -26.07 43.98
N PRO A 144 -6.95 -27.11 44.65
CA PRO A 144 -8.26 -27.66 44.32
C PRO A 144 -9.35 -26.58 44.36
N ILE A 145 -10.24 -26.58 43.37
CA ILE A 145 -11.33 -25.59 43.31
C ILE A 145 -12.43 -25.92 44.32
N LEU A 146 -12.70 -27.20 44.56
CA LEU A 146 -13.65 -27.67 45.56
C LEU A 146 -12.92 -27.95 46.90
N PRO A 147 -13.51 -27.59 48.04
CA PRO A 147 -12.99 -28.00 49.35
C PRO A 147 -13.12 -29.52 49.52
N SER A 148 -12.07 -30.16 50.03
CA SER A 148 -12.10 -31.56 50.45
C SER A 148 -13.03 -31.71 51.67
N GLU A 149 -13.93 -32.71 51.67
CA GLU A 149 -14.69 -33.11 52.88
C GLU A 149 -13.77 -33.63 53.99
#